data_AF-A0A1I0C830-F1
#
_entry.id   AF-A0A1I0C830-F1
#
_cell.length_a   1.000
_cell.length_b   1.000
_cell.length_c   1.000
_cell.angle_alpha   90.00
_cell.angle_beta   90.00
_cell.angle_gamma   90.00
#
_symmetry.space_group_name_H-M   'P 1'
#
loop_
_entity.id
_entity.type
_entity.pdbx_description
1 polymer ?
#
loop_
_entity_poly.entity_id
_entity_poly.type
_entity_poly.pdbx_seq_one_letter_code
_entity_poly.pdbx_strand_id
1 'polypeptide(L)'
;MKNSFIFLTILVVTIILFIPNGFVFANQSNISSDTIITEENIKDVLTYLGLKEDSLIENDSFTDDGSYITVKQLEKALEEFKKIPKEINIIEELYIDNIINSDDNLKIISSPFYGTATVHRFSTLGSISYHYSASAQYYSNPYRVKYWTGEAYSSNIQVSNNVVGFTSSVTQVRQQTLSVINPGNTNSILKLTADYTFTTWFDVKFARVKIGDTPVNSIINWNNSYIPNNNDPIPPVTPVSISLY
;
A
#
# COMPACT_ATOMS: atom_id res chain seq x y z
N MET A 1 -33.34 -45.00 -84.23
CA MET A 1 -33.65 -43.55 -84.19
C MET A 1 -32.87 -42.93 -83.06
N LYS A 2 -32.13 -41.84 -83.39
CA LYS A 2 -31.61 -40.76 -82.52
C LYS A 2 -30.68 -41.19 -81.37
N ASN A 3 -29.37 -40.94 -81.48
CA ASN A 3 -28.71 -39.65 -81.17
C ASN A 3 -29.03 -39.16 -79.76
N SER A 4 -28.04 -39.08 -78.86
CA SER A 4 -27.42 -37.78 -78.52
C SER A 4 -26.51 -37.81 -77.28
N PHE A 5 -25.31 -37.22 -77.47
CA PHE A 5 -24.56 -36.29 -76.57
C PHE A 5 -24.14 -36.77 -75.16
N ILE A 6 -22.84 -36.94 -74.83
CA ILE A 6 -21.73 -35.97 -74.66
C ILE A 6 -21.91 -35.02 -73.46
N PHE A 7 -20.99 -35.12 -72.48
CA PHE A 7 -20.17 -34.07 -71.81
C PHE A 7 -19.59 -34.67 -70.51
N LEU A 8 -18.33 -35.14 -70.43
CA LEU A 8 -17.08 -34.40 -70.22
C LEU A 8 -17.16 -33.26 -69.18
N THR A 9 -16.67 -33.48 -67.96
CA THR A 9 -15.67 -32.58 -67.34
C THR A 9 -14.97 -33.25 -66.16
N ILE A 10 -13.64 -33.35 -66.27
CA ILE A 10 -12.70 -33.63 -65.18
C ILE A 10 -12.56 -32.32 -64.37
N LEU A 11 -12.69 -32.38 -63.06
CA LEU A 11 -12.07 -31.40 -62.17
C LEU A 11 -11.60 -32.08 -60.89
N VAL A 12 -10.32 -32.47 -60.91
CA VAL A 12 -9.52 -32.81 -59.74
C VAL A 12 -9.26 -31.50 -59.00
N VAL A 13 -9.91 -31.30 -57.85
CA VAL A 13 -9.53 -30.23 -56.92
C VAL A 13 -8.75 -30.87 -55.78
N THR A 14 -7.43 -30.79 -55.90
CA THR A 14 -6.46 -30.92 -54.83
C THR A 14 -6.79 -29.90 -53.74
N ILE A 15 -7.31 -30.36 -52.60
CA ILE A 15 -7.30 -29.57 -51.36
C ILE A 15 -5.88 -29.63 -50.83
N ILE A 16 -5.09 -28.61 -51.19
CA ILE A 16 -3.83 -28.32 -50.52
C ILE A 16 -4.21 -27.90 -49.09
N LEU A 17 -3.67 -28.67 -48.14
CA LEU A 17 -3.58 -28.36 -46.72
C LEU A 17 -3.09 -26.91 -46.52
N PHE A 18 -4.01 -25.99 -46.30
CA PHE A 18 -3.70 -24.74 -45.61
C PHE A 18 -3.63 -25.05 -44.12
N ILE A 19 -2.50 -25.63 -43.70
CA ILE A 19 -2.02 -25.45 -42.33
C ILE A 19 -1.65 -23.96 -42.27
N PRO A 20 -2.28 -23.13 -41.42
CA PRO A 20 -1.79 -21.79 -41.20
C PRO A 20 -0.40 -21.93 -40.59
N ASN A 21 0.62 -21.78 -41.44
CA ASN A 21 1.99 -21.48 -41.04
C ASN A 21 1.96 -20.10 -40.40
N GLY A 22 1.72 -20.11 -39.09
CA GLY A 22 1.51 -18.89 -38.31
C GLY A 22 1.14 -19.13 -36.86
N PHE A 23 1.22 -20.36 -36.34
CA PHE A 23 1.59 -20.51 -34.94
C PHE A 23 3.09 -20.22 -34.86
N VAL A 24 3.42 -18.94 -34.68
CA VAL A 24 4.59 -18.62 -33.87
C VAL A 24 4.29 -19.25 -32.53
N PHE A 25 4.80 -20.46 -32.29
CA PHE A 25 5.18 -20.79 -30.93
C PHE A 25 6.08 -19.64 -30.54
N ALA A 26 5.57 -18.75 -29.70
CA ALA A 26 6.43 -17.85 -28.95
C ALA A 26 7.60 -18.73 -28.53
N ASN A 27 8.82 -18.36 -28.90
CA ASN A 27 10.00 -19.03 -28.38
C ASN A 27 9.75 -19.06 -26.89
N GLN A 28 9.37 -20.23 -26.36
CA GLN A 28 9.27 -20.40 -24.93
C GLN A 28 10.74 -20.42 -24.56
N SER A 29 11.26 -19.20 -24.38
CA SER A 29 12.54 -18.94 -23.78
C SER A 29 12.59 -19.90 -22.60
N ASN A 30 13.66 -20.68 -22.50
CA ASN A 30 13.79 -21.71 -21.47
C ASN A 30 13.92 -20.98 -20.13
N ILE A 31 12.80 -20.47 -19.63
CA ILE A 31 12.69 -19.63 -18.45
C ILE A 31 12.86 -20.57 -17.27
N SER A 32 13.84 -20.22 -16.46
CA SER A 32 14.15 -20.87 -15.21
C SER A 32 14.31 -19.80 -14.15
N SER A 33 14.37 -20.20 -12.88
CA SER A 33 14.60 -19.26 -11.77
C SER A 33 15.88 -18.42 -11.95
N ASP A 34 16.90 -18.93 -12.65
CA ASP A 34 18.17 -18.21 -12.87
C ASP A 34 18.15 -17.27 -14.09
N THR A 35 17.05 -17.27 -14.87
CA THR A 35 16.89 -16.37 -16.02
C THR A 35 16.88 -14.91 -15.54
N ILE A 36 17.75 -14.08 -16.13
CA ILE A 36 17.76 -12.62 -15.90
C ILE A 36 16.57 -12.00 -16.61
N ILE A 37 15.83 -11.14 -15.92
CA ILE A 37 14.67 -10.42 -16.44
C ILE A 37 15.16 -9.22 -17.27
N THR A 38 14.75 -9.17 -18.53
CA THR A 38 15.07 -8.11 -19.50
C THR A 38 13.78 -7.58 -20.13
N GLU A 39 13.88 -6.42 -20.79
CA GLU A 39 12.74 -5.83 -21.51
C GLU A 39 12.19 -6.77 -22.59
N GLU A 40 13.08 -7.56 -23.21
CA GLU A 40 12.73 -8.52 -24.26
C GLU A 40 11.97 -9.75 -23.74
N ASN A 41 12.27 -10.21 -22.52
CA ASN A 41 11.72 -11.47 -21.99
C ASN A 41 10.68 -11.29 -20.88
N ILE A 42 10.43 -10.07 -20.40
CA ILE A 42 9.55 -9.82 -19.25
C ILE A 42 8.14 -10.38 -19.45
N LYS A 43 7.58 -10.29 -20.66
CA LYS A 43 6.23 -10.81 -20.95
C LYS A 43 6.17 -12.33 -20.85
N ASP A 44 7.20 -13.01 -21.34
CA ASP A 44 7.33 -14.46 -21.21
C ASP A 44 7.52 -14.85 -19.74
N VAL A 45 8.32 -14.09 -18.98
CA VAL A 45 8.53 -14.29 -17.54
C VAL A 45 7.22 -14.13 -16.76
N LEU A 46 6.42 -13.11 -17.05
CA LEU A 46 5.12 -12.92 -16.41
C LEU A 46 4.18 -14.08 -16.72
N THR A 47 4.14 -14.49 -17.99
CA THR A 47 3.35 -15.65 -18.42
C THR A 47 3.79 -16.93 -17.70
N TYR A 48 5.11 -17.15 -17.58
CA TYR A 48 5.71 -18.27 -16.84
C TYR A 48 5.28 -18.28 -15.37
N LEU A 49 5.22 -17.10 -14.74
CA LEU A 49 4.79 -16.94 -13.35
C LEU A 49 3.27 -16.86 -13.15
N GLY A 50 2.48 -16.98 -14.23
CA GLY A 50 1.02 -16.87 -14.19
C GLY A 50 0.50 -15.46 -13.88
N LEU A 51 1.35 -14.44 -14.08
CA LEU A 51 0.98 -13.03 -13.98
C LEU A 51 0.44 -12.52 -15.32
N LYS A 52 -0.49 -11.57 -15.26
CA LYS A 52 -1.06 -10.95 -16.46
C LYS A 52 -0.13 -9.87 -17.00
N GLU A 53 -0.09 -9.69 -18.32
CA GLU A 53 0.73 -8.65 -18.96
C GLU A 53 0.39 -7.23 -18.48
N ASP A 54 -0.87 -6.96 -18.13
CA ASP A 54 -1.34 -5.68 -17.57
C ASP A 54 -0.79 -5.37 -16.17
N SER A 55 -0.03 -6.31 -15.59
CA SER A 55 0.71 -6.09 -14.34
C SER A 55 1.95 -5.23 -14.55
N LEU A 56 2.41 -5.02 -15.79
CA LEU A 56 3.54 -4.15 -16.08
C LEU A 56 3.13 -2.68 -16.09
N ILE A 57 3.89 -1.89 -15.36
CA ILE A 57 3.84 -0.43 -15.40
C ILE A 57 5.22 0.05 -15.80
N GLU A 58 5.33 0.77 -16.91
CA GLU A 58 6.60 1.38 -17.33
C GLU A 58 7.12 2.31 -16.24
N ASN A 59 8.41 2.21 -15.94
CA ASN A 59 9.04 2.96 -14.85
C ASN A 59 10.17 3.81 -15.42
N ASP A 60 9.84 5.02 -15.87
CA ASP A 60 10.80 5.99 -16.40
C ASP A 60 11.79 6.52 -15.34
N SER A 61 11.58 6.17 -14.06
CA SER A 61 12.31 6.75 -12.92
C SER A 61 13.43 5.86 -12.39
N PHE A 62 13.69 4.69 -12.97
CA PHE A 62 14.67 3.75 -12.42
C PHE A 62 16.10 4.24 -12.68
N THR A 63 16.82 4.61 -11.62
CA THR A 63 18.26 4.89 -11.69
C THR A 63 19.03 3.59 -11.64
N ASP A 64 19.76 3.30 -12.72
CA ASP A 64 20.54 2.08 -12.98
C ASP A 64 21.55 1.78 -11.85
N ASP A 65 21.16 0.97 -10.87
CA ASP A 65 22.07 0.52 -9.79
C ASP A 65 22.89 -0.73 -10.17
N GLY A 66 22.76 -1.20 -11.42
CA GLY A 66 23.55 -2.31 -11.96
C GLY A 66 23.20 -3.69 -11.40
N SER A 67 22.17 -3.84 -10.56
CA SER A 67 21.74 -5.15 -10.09
C SER A 67 20.81 -5.83 -11.11
N TYR A 68 21.26 -6.96 -11.66
CA TYR A 68 20.42 -7.81 -12.49
C TYR A 68 19.40 -8.53 -11.61
N ILE A 69 18.12 -8.43 -11.98
CA ILE A 69 17.04 -9.16 -11.34
C ILE A 69 16.80 -10.48 -12.08
N THR A 70 16.69 -11.58 -11.33
CA THR A 70 16.33 -12.90 -11.86
C THR A 70 14.88 -13.28 -11.57
N VAL A 71 14.36 -14.27 -12.31
CA VAL A 71 13.04 -14.86 -12.08
C VAL A 71 12.89 -15.36 -10.64
N LYS A 72 13.94 -15.94 -10.06
CA LYS A 72 13.99 -16.38 -8.66
C LYS A 72 13.65 -15.28 -7.67
N GLN A 73 14.12 -14.05 -7.93
CA GLN A 73 13.84 -12.92 -7.05
C GLN A 73 12.37 -12.50 -7.16
N LEU A 74 11.79 -12.53 -8.36
CA LEU A 74 10.37 -12.27 -8.57
C LEU A 74 9.47 -13.38 -8.01
N GLU A 75 9.87 -14.65 -8.12
CA GLU A 75 9.19 -15.79 -7.45
C GLU A 75 9.17 -15.61 -5.94
N LYS A 76 10.33 -15.30 -5.35
CA LYS A 76 10.42 -14.99 -3.93
C LYS A 76 9.55 -13.79 -3.58
N ALA A 77 9.46 -12.81 -4.47
CA ALA A 77 8.65 -11.63 -4.23
C ALA A 77 7.15 -11.97 -4.14
N LEU A 78 6.67 -12.80 -5.06
CA LEU A 78 5.32 -13.34 -5.06
C LEU A 78 5.04 -14.16 -3.79
N GLU A 79 5.98 -15.00 -3.37
CA GLU A 79 5.84 -15.80 -2.13
C GLU A 79 5.80 -14.94 -0.86
N GLU A 80 6.59 -13.87 -0.77
CA GLU A 80 6.49 -12.94 0.36
C GLU A 80 5.17 -12.19 0.36
N PHE A 81 4.68 -11.75 -0.81
CA PHE A 81 3.38 -11.08 -0.90
C PHE A 81 2.22 -12.00 -0.50
N LYS A 82 2.28 -13.29 -0.83
CA LYS A 82 1.27 -14.28 -0.40
C LYS A 82 1.14 -14.41 1.12
N LYS A 83 2.15 -13.98 1.89
CA LYS A 83 2.10 -13.98 3.36
C LYS A 83 1.36 -12.75 3.92
N ILE A 84 1.16 -11.72 3.11
CA ILE A 84 0.36 -10.55 3.48
C ILE A 84 -1.11 -11.01 3.52
N PRO A 85 -1.85 -10.72 4.61
CA PRO A 85 -3.28 -11.00 4.66
C PRO A 85 -4.02 -10.36 3.49
N LYS A 86 -5.11 -11.00 3.06
CA LYS A 86 -5.96 -10.46 1.99
C LYS A 86 -6.67 -9.17 2.40
N GLU A 87 -6.84 -8.95 3.70
CA GLU A 87 -7.37 -7.73 4.28
C GLU A 87 -6.68 -7.44 5.60
N ILE A 88 -6.42 -6.17 5.88
CA ILE A 88 -5.75 -5.74 7.10
C ILE A 88 -6.66 -4.80 7.88
N ASN A 89 -6.84 -5.08 9.16
CA ASN A 89 -7.60 -4.26 10.08
C ASN A 89 -6.68 -3.69 11.17
N ILE A 90 -6.44 -2.38 11.12
CA ILE A 90 -5.60 -1.66 12.08
C ILE A 90 -6.52 -0.85 12.98
N ILE A 91 -6.94 -1.44 14.10
CA ILE A 91 -7.88 -0.82 15.02
C ILE A 91 -7.17 -0.57 16.34
N GLU A 92 -6.97 0.70 16.68
CA GLU A 92 -6.54 1.07 18.02
C GLU A 92 -7.74 1.09 18.98
N GLU A 93 -7.63 0.31 20.05
CA GLU A 93 -8.56 0.43 21.17
C GLU A 93 -8.42 1.82 21.81
N LEU A 94 -9.57 2.43 22.10
CA LEU A 94 -9.64 3.70 22.79
C LEU A 94 -9.28 3.49 24.26
N TYR A 95 -8.04 3.79 24.63
CA TYR A 95 -7.67 3.87 26.05
C TYR A 95 -7.89 5.28 26.57
N ILE A 96 -8.99 5.46 27.32
CA ILE A 96 -9.30 6.70 28.03
C ILE A 96 -8.79 6.56 29.46
N ASP A 97 -7.57 7.00 29.72
CA ASP A 97 -7.15 7.23 31.10
C ASP A 97 -7.92 8.42 31.66
N ASN A 98 -8.78 8.17 32.64
CA ASN A 98 -9.29 9.23 33.50
C ASN A 98 -8.13 9.71 34.36
N ILE A 99 -7.34 10.67 33.87
CA ILE A 99 -6.30 11.32 34.67
C ILE A 99 -7.04 12.13 35.75
N ILE A 100 -7.10 11.58 36.96
CA ILE A 100 -7.44 12.31 38.18
C ILE A 100 -6.22 13.17 38.49
N ASN A 101 -6.29 14.47 38.19
CA ASN A 101 -5.25 15.41 38.58
C ASN A 101 -5.20 15.48 40.11
N SER A 102 -4.18 14.88 40.72
CA SER A 102 -3.80 15.19 42.09
C SER A 102 -3.11 16.55 42.10
N ASP A 103 -3.64 17.49 42.89
CA ASP A 103 -3.12 18.84 43.08
C ASP A 103 -1.61 18.82 43.36
N ASP A 104 -0.83 19.48 42.51
CA ASP A 104 0.57 19.80 42.80
C ASP A 104 0.79 21.31 42.64
N ASN A 105 1.01 21.96 43.78
CA ASN A 105 1.12 23.40 43.94
C ASN A 105 2.47 23.91 43.43
N LEU A 106 2.62 24.17 42.13
CA LEU A 106 3.70 25.00 41.60
C LEU A 106 3.21 25.93 40.48
N LYS A 107 3.03 27.21 40.82
CA LYS A 107 2.73 28.30 39.87
C LYS A 107 3.95 28.62 39.02
N ILE A 108 4.04 27.99 37.84
CA ILE A 108 4.82 28.52 36.72
C ILE A 108 3.88 29.42 35.91
N ILE A 109 4.18 30.72 35.88
CA ILE A 109 3.43 31.70 35.08
C ILE A 109 3.84 31.56 33.60
N SER A 110 3.31 30.56 32.90
CA SER A 110 3.19 30.64 31.44
C SER A 110 1.72 30.72 31.04
N SER A 111 1.42 31.50 30.00
CA SER A 111 0.03 31.68 29.55
C SER A 111 -0.51 30.37 28.97
N PRO A 112 -1.80 30.05 29.16
CA PRO A 112 -2.45 29.08 28.29
C PRO A 112 -2.28 29.49 26.83
N PHE A 113 -2.11 28.52 25.95
CA PHE A 113 -1.90 28.77 24.53
C PHE A 113 -2.67 27.76 23.68
N TYR A 114 -3.07 28.25 22.51
CA TYR A 114 -3.68 27.47 21.45
C TYR A 114 -2.65 27.29 20.34
N GLY A 115 -2.64 26.12 19.73
CA GLY A 115 -1.74 25.84 18.62
C GLY A 115 -2.28 24.74 17.73
N THR A 116 -1.54 24.48 16.66
CA THR A 116 -1.77 23.32 15.79
C THR A 116 -0.65 22.33 16.02
N ALA A 117 -0.99 21.06 16.21
CA ALA A 117 -0.03 19.97 16.29
C ALA A 117 -0.28 18.99 15.17
N THR A 118 0.79 18.47 14.58
CA THR A 118 0.77 17.29 13.70
C THR A 118 1.30 16.12 14.50
N VAL A 119 0.48 15.08 14.61
CA VAL A 119 0.81 13.84 15.32
C VAL A 119 1.02 12.73 14.30
N HIS A 120 1.89 11.80 14.65
CA HIS A 120 2.31 10.70 13.79
C HIS A 120 2.09 9.36 14.49
N ARG A 121 1.81 8.32 13.71
CA ARG A 121 1.73 6.94 14.18
C ARG A 121 2.41 6.03 13.16
N PHE A 122 3.24 5.13 13.65
CA PHE A 122 3.92 4.13 12.85
C PHE A 122 3.48 2.74 13.29
N SER A 123 3.27 1.85 12.33
CA SER A 123 2.96 0.44 12.57
C SER A 123 3.63 -0.42 11.51
N THR A 124 3.96 -1.66 11.82
CA THR A 124 4.59 -2.59 10.88
C THR A 124 3.90 -3.95 10.91
N LEU A 125 3.64 -4.52 9.74
CA LEU A 125 3.19 -5.89 9.56
C LEU A 125 4.13 -6.60 8.60
N GLY A 126 4.96 -7.49 9.13
CA GLY A 126 6.03 -8.10 8.34
C GLY A 126 6.97 -7.02 7.78
N SER A 127 7.12 -6.98 6.46
CA SER A 127 7.93 -5.97 5.76
C SER A 127 7.20 -4.66 5.44
N ILE A 128 5.88 -4.61 5.62
CA ILE A 128 5.08 -3.43 5.29
C ILE A 128 5.07 -2.48 6.48
N SER A 129 5.37 -1.21 6.22
CA SER A 129 5.31 -0.14 7.20
C SER A 129 4.16 0.81 6.87
N TYR A 130 3.39 1.17 7.88
CA TYR A 130 2.27 2.09 7.82
C TYR A 130 2.64 3.34 8.61
N HIS A 131 2.44 4.50 8.01
CA HIS A 131 2.62 5.79 8.66
C HIS A 131 1.38 6.63 8.48
N TYR A 132 0.75 6.96 9.61
CA TYR A 132 -0.39 7.85 9.68
C TYR A 132 0.04 9.17 10.28
N SER A 133 -0.44 10.27 9.74
CA SER A 133 -0.32 11.56 10.39
C SER A 133 -1.64 12.31 10.37
N ALA A 134 -1.84 13.14 11.39
CA ALA A 134 -3.03 13.97 11.53
C ALA A 134 -2.68 15.30 12.19
N SER A 135 -3.34 16.37 11.77
CA SER A 135 -3.16 17.72 12.32
C SER A 135 -4.47 18.26 12.87
N ALA A 136 -4.41 18.82 14.08
CA ALA A 136 -5.56 19.45 14.73
C ALA A 136 -5.13 20.57 15.68
N GLN A 137 -6.09 21.42 16.04
CA GLN A 137 -5.90 22.46 17.03
C GLN A 137 -6.00 21.89 18.45
N TYR A 138 -5.12 22.37 19.33
CA TYR A 138 -5.07 21.99 20.72
C TYR A 138 -5.02 23.21 21.64
N TYR A 139 -5.39 22.96 22.90
CA TYR A 139 -5.12 23.81 24.05
C TYR A 139 -4.12 23.10 24.95
N SER A 140 -3.17 23.85 25.49
CA SER A 140 -2.24 23.38 26.51
C SER A 140 -1.99 24.49 27.52
N ASN A 141 -1.82 24.11 28.78
CA ASN A 141 -1.47 25.05 29.83
C ASN A 141 -0.34 24.48 30.73
N PRO A 142 0.28 25.34 31.56
CA PRO A 142 1.42 24.94 32.39
C PRO A 142 1.04 23.95 33.50
N TYR A 143 -0.25 23.87 33.84
CA TYR A 143 -0.82 22.97 34.84
C TYR A 143 -1.16 21.59 34.24
N ARG A 144 -0.52 21.22 33.11
CA ARG A 144 -0.67 19.94 32.41
C ARG A 144 -2.09 19.64 31.89
N VAL A 145 -2.99 20.63 31.86
CA VAL A 145 -4.28 20.48 31.19
C VAL A 145 -4.07 20.60 29.70
N LYS A 146 -4.45 19.55 28.96
CA LYS A 146 -4.33 19.48 27.51
C LYS A 146 -5.58 18.88 26.90
N TYR A 147 -6.00 19.42 25.76
CA TYR A 147 -7.08 18.83 24.97
C TYR A 147 -7.07 19.32 23.53
N TRP A 148 -7.62 18.51 22.63
CA TRP A 148 -7.96 18.89 21.27
C TRP A 148 -9.21 19.76 21.31
N THR A 149 -9.20 20.89 20.60
CA THR A 149 -10.25 21.92 20.71
C THR A 149 -11.46 21.66 19.82
N GLY A 150 -11.33 20.77 18.83
CA GLY A 150 -12.40 20.40 17.90
C GLY A 150 -12.07 20.66 16.44
N GLU A 151 -11.13 21.54 16.14
CA GLU A 151 -10.71 21.82 14.77
C GLU A 151 -9.68 20.80 14.28
N ALA A 152 -10.11 19.91 13.38
CA ALA A 152 -9.23 18.98 12.65
C ALA A 152 -8.90 19.55 11.26
N TYR A 153 -7.65 19.51 10.84
CA TYR A 153 -7.18 20.19 9.63
C TYR A 153 -6.84 19.25 8.48
N SER A 154 -5.93 18.29 8.71
CA SER A 154 -5.43 17.43 7.64
C SER A 154 -4.99 16.07 8.18
N SER A 155 -4.97 15.07 7.30
CA SER A 155 -4.40 13.76 7.61
C SER A 155 -3.68 13.20 6.39
N ASN A 156 -2.74 12.29 6.62
CA ASN A 156 -2.00 11.59 5.59
C ASN A 156 -1.81 10.12 5.96
N ILE A 157 -1.80 9.26 4.94
CA ILE A 157 -1.56 7.82 5.05
C ILE A 157 -0.45 7.48 4.08
N GLN A 158 0.61 6.86 4.59
CA GLN A 158 1.71 6.36 3.80
C GLN A 158 1.90 4.88 4.09
N VAL A 159 2.17 4.13 3.03
CA VAL A 159 2.58 2.74 3.11
C VAL A 159 3.93 2.65 2.42
N SER A 160 4.84 1.89 2.99
CA SER A 160 6.12 1.55 2.37
C SER A 160 6.46 0.08 2.62
N ASN A 161 7.41 -0.43 1.84
CA ASN A 161 7.94 -1.79 1.98
C ASN A 161 9.45 -1.71 2.20
N ASN A 162 9.96 -2.44 3.18
CA ASN A 162 11.37 -2.42 3.55
C ASN A 162 12.19 -3.53 2.85
N VAL A 163 11.58 -4.30 1.95
CA VAL A 163 12.28 -5.34 1.17
C VAL A 163 12.84 -4.71 -0.11
N VAL A 164 14.11 -4.97 -0.37
CA VAL A 164 14.80 -4.53 -1.60
C VAL A 164 14.06 -5.04 -2.84
N GLY A 165 13.90 -4.16 -3.83
CA GLY A 165 13.17 -4.45 -5.05
C GLY A 165 11.65 -4.40 -4.90
N PHE A 166 11.12 -4.11 -3.71
CA PHE A 166 9.70 -3.89 -3.53
C PHE A 166 9.39 -2.43 -3.30
N THR A 167 8.36 -1.97 -4.00
CA THR A 167 7.69 -0.70 -3.71
C THR A 167 6.27 -1.01 -3.26
N SER A 168 5.78 -0.30 -2.26
CA SER A 168 4.36 -0.32 -1.89
C SER A 168 3.90 1.10 -1.62
N SER A 169 2.68 1.42 -2.04
CA SER A 169 2.10 2.74 -1.81
C SER A 169 0.58 2.68 -1.81
N VAL A 170 -0.05 3.68 -1.17
CA VAL A 170 -1.50 3.86 -1.22
C VAL A 170 -1.90 4.25 -2.63
N THR A 171 -2.75 3.45 -3.27
CA THR A 171 -3.21 3.65 -4.66
C THR A 171 -4.66 4.08 -4.74
N GLN A 172 -5.46 3.76 -3.73
CA GLN A 172 -6.86 4.14 -3.67
C GLN A 172 -7.27 4.46 -2.23
N VAL A 173 -7.92 5.61 -2.04
CA VAL A 173 -8.54 5.99 -0.76
C VAL A 173 -10.04 6.04 -0.97
N ARG A 174 -10.79 5.17 -0.28
CA ARG A 174 -12.26 5.11 -0.32
C ARG A 174 -12.87 5.97 0.78
N GLN A 175 -12.25 5.96 1.96
CA GLN A 175 -12.62 6.82 3.08
C GLN A 175 -11.37 7.34 3.78
N GLN A 176 -11.39 8.62 4.16
CA GLN A 176 -10.41 9.21 5.08
C GLN A 176 -11.09 10.34 5.86
N THR A 177 -11.46 10.07 7.11
CA THR A 177 -12.20 11.00 7.97
C THR A 177 -11.39 11.28 9.22
N LEU A 178 -11.08 12.55 9.45
CA LEU A 178 -10.44 13.03 10.67
C LEU A 178 -11.48 13.79 11.52
N SER A 179 -11.53 13.49 12.81
CA SER A 179 -12.47 14.12 13.75
C SER A 179 -11.89 14.21 15.15
N VAL A 180 -12.41 15.11 15.97
CA VAL A 180 -12.10 15.19 17.40
C VAL A 180 -13.30 14.67 18.20
N ILE A 181 -13.07 13.67 19.04
CA ILE A 181 -14.02 13.16 20.03
C ILE A 181 -13.83 13.95 21.32
N ASN A 182 -14.93 14.33 21.99
CA ASN A 182 -14.94 15.11 23.24
C ASN A 182 -14.08 16.39 23.19
N PRO A 183 -14.27 17.27 22.18
CA PRO A 183 -13.48 18.49 22.06
C PRO A 183 -13.60 19.35 23.32
N GLY A 184 -12.52 20.03 23.69
CA GLY A 184 -12.51 20.92 24.86
C GLY A 184 -12.31 20.24 26.22
N ASN A 185 -12.25 18.90 26.25
CA ASN A 185 -12.15 18.12 27.49
C ASN A 185 -10.83 17.36 27.56
N THR A 186 -10.30 17.12 28.76
CA THR A 186 -9.01 16.42 28.92
C THR A 186 -9.01 15.00 28.35
N ASN A 187 -10.18 14.36 28.22
CA ASN A 187 -10.35 13.07 27.55
C ASN A 187 -10.59 13.19 26.03
N SER A 188 -10.28 14.34 25.41
CA SER A 188 -10.41 14.53 23.97
C SER A 188 -9.48 13.61 23.17
N ILE A 189 -9.94 13.16 22.00
CA ILE A 189 -9.20 12.24 21.13
C ILE A 189 -9.28 12.74 19.70
N LEU A 190 -8.13 12.87 19.04
CA LEU A 190 -8.07 13.02 17.58
C LEU A 190 -8.18 11.64 16.95
N LYS A 191 -9.22 11.39 16.15
CA LYS A 191 -9.53 10.10 15.53
C LYS A 191 -9.46 10.19 14.01
N LEU A 192 -8.60 9.37 13.41
CA LEU A 192 -8.56 9.11 11.97
C LEU A 192 -9.21 7.76 11.67
N THR A 193 -10.24 7.77 10.83
CA THR A 193 -10.85 6.56 10.25
C THR A 193 -10.55 6.53 8.77
N ALA A 194 -9.95 5.46 8.27
CA ALA A 194 -9.62 5.34 6.86
C ALA A 194 -9.84 3.94 6.29
N ASP A 195 -10.35 3.89 5.07
CA ASP A 195 -10.53 2.72 4.22
C ASP A 195 -9.78 2.98 2.91
N TYR A 196 -8.73 2.20 2.64
CA TYR A 196 -7.84 2.40 1.51
C TYR A 196 -7.27 1.09 0.98
N THR A 197 -6.68 1.13 -0.20
CA THR A 197 -5.90 0.02 -0.76
C THR A 197 -4.48 0.50 -0.99
N PHE A 198 -3.51 -0.31 -0.57
CA PHE A 198 -2.15 -0.17 -1.07
C PHE A 198 -1.89 -1.24 -2.12
N THR A 199 -1.07 -0.88 -3.09
CA THR A 199 -0.57 -1.81 -4.09
C THR A 199 0.89 -2.08 -3.81
N THR A 200 1.31 -3.33 -3.97
CA THR A 200 2.71 -3.74 -3.94
C THR A 200 3.17 -4.04 -5.35
N TRP A 201 4.32 -3.51 -5.69
CA TRP A 201 5.04 -3.79 -6.92
C TRP A 201 6.42 -4.36 -6.62
N PHE A 202 6.93 -5.10 -7.57
CA PHE A 202 8.31 -5.50 -7.64
C PHE A 202 8.99 -4.72 -8.77
N ASP A 203 10.02 -3.95 -8.42
CA ASP A 203 10.72 -3.08 -9.33
C ASP A 203 11.77 -3.87 -10.11
N VAL A 204 11.71 -3.77 -11.43
CA VAL A 204 12.77 -4.21 -12.35
C VAL A 204 13.33 -3.00 -13.08
N LYS A 205 14.49 -3.16 -13.71
CA LYS A 205 15.26 -2.03 -14.27
C LYS A 205 14.47 -1.07 -15.18
N PHE A 206 13.48 -1.57 -15.91
CA PHE A 206 12.73 -0.81 -16.93
C PHE A 206 11.22 -0.74 -16.63
N ALA A 207 10.74 -1.39 -15.58
CA ALA A 207 9.31 -1.49 -15.29
C ALA A 207 9.05 -1.82 -13.81
N ARG A 208 7.79 -1.70 -13.40
CA ARG A 208 7.28 -2.27 -12.16
C ARG A 208 6.31 -3.39 -12.49
N VAL A 209 6.49 -4.53 -11.85
CA VAL A 209 5.54 -5.64 -11.92
C VAL A 209 4.60 -5.51 -10.72
N LYS A 210 3.33 -5.25 -10.97
CA LYS A 210 2.28 -5.28 -9.94
C LYS A 210 2.17 -6.69 -9.38
N ILE A 211 2.37 -6.81 -8.08
CA ILE A 211 2.28 -8.07 -7.34
C ILE A 211 0.88 -8.27 -6.81
N GLY A 212 0.27 -7.21 -6.27
CA GLY A 212 -1.12 -7.27 -5.83
C GLY A 212 -1.59 -6.05 -5.06
N ASP A 213 -2.87 -6.04 -4.77
CA ASP A 213 -3.58 -5.01 -4.01
C ASP A 213 -3.99 -5.57 -2.66
N THR A 214 -3.84 -4.78 -1.61
CA THR A 214 -4.27 -5.14 -0.26
C THR A 214 -5.17 -4.04 0.31
N PRO A 215 -6.46 -4.32 0.57
CA PRO A 215 -7.35 -3.43 1.28
C PRO A 215 -6.97 -3.33 2.76
N VAL A 216 -7.10 -2.12 3.31
CA VAL A 216 -6.83 -1.80 4.71
C VAL A 216 -7.95 -0.95 5.28
N ASN A 217 -8.50 -1.40 6.39
CA ASN A 217 -9.40 -0.63 7.25
C ASN A 217 -8.64 -0.21 8.49
N SER A 218 -8.69 1.08 8.84
CA SER A 218 -7.91 1.62 9.95
C SER A 218 -8.69 2.63 10.80
N ILE A 219 -8.48 2.53 12.11
CA ILE A 219 -8.93 3.50 13.12
C ILE A 219 -7.74 3.82 14.01
N ILE A 220 -7.22 5.04 13.89
CA ILE A 220 -6.06 5.52 14.64
C ILE A 220 -6.50 6.64 15.57
N ASN A 221 -6.08 6.58 16.83
CA ASN A 221 -6.50 7.49 17.87
C ASN A 221 -5.28 8.15 18.55
N TRP A 222 -5.31 9.47 18.69
CA TRP A 222 -4.32 10.23 19.46
C TRP A 222 -5.01 10.97 20.61
N ASN A 223 -4.77 10.50 21.84
CA ASN A 223 -5.27 11.14 23.05
C ASN A 223 -4.46 12.42 23.37
N ASN A 224 -4.76 13.04 24.51
CA ASN A 224 -4.13 14.30 24.93
C ASN A 224 -2.61 14.19 25.23
N SER A 225 -2.05 12.99 25.35
CA SER A 225 -0.62 12.80 25.65
C SER A 225 0.26 13.21 24.46
N TYR A 226 -0.29 13.19 23.25
CA TYR A 226 0.35 13.62 22.01
C TYR A 226 0.40 15.14 21.83
N ILE A 227 -0.28 15.89 22.69
CA ILE A 227 -0.28 17.35 22.65
C ILE A 227 1.02 17.86 23.29
N PRO A 228 1.77 18.76 22.62
CA PRO A 228 2.99 19.33 23.17
C PRO A 228 2.78 20.00 24.55
N ASN A 229 3.74 19.82 25.44
CA ASN A 229 3.92 20.68 26.61
C ASN A 229 4.97 21.73 26.30
N ASN A 230 4.90 22.89 26.97
CA ASN A 230 5.95 23.92 26.88
C ASN A 230 7.36 23.41 27.26
N ASN A 231 7.48 22.22 27.88
CA ASN A 231 8.73 21.70 28.45
C ASN A 231 9.03 20.20 28.22
N ASP A 232 8.21 19.42 27.49
CA ASP A 232 8.47 17.96 27.38
C ASP A 232 9.07 17.56 26.02
N PRO A 233 10.08 16.66 26.01
CA PRO A 233 10.47 15.95 24.79
C PRO A 233 9.34 15.06 24.28
N ILE A 234 9.36 14.79 22.97
CA ILE A 234 8.36 14.04 22.19
C ILE A 234 7.95 12.73 22.92
N PRO A 235 6.64 12.46 23.12
CA PRO A 235 6.18 11.28 23.84
C PRO A 235 6.55 9.96 23.12
N PRO A 236 6.72 8.85 23.87
CA PRO A 236 7.11 7.56 23.31
C PRO A 236 6.04 6.96 22.38
N VAL A 237 6.51 6.20 21.38
CA VAL A 237 5.68 5.49 20.41
C VAL A 237 4.95 4.33 21.09
N THR A 238 3.64 4.45 21.30
CA THR A 238 2.80 3.30 21.69
C THR A 238 2.54 2.39 20.49
N PRO A 239 2.82 1.08 20.60
CA PRO A 239 2.60 0.12 19.51
C PRO A 239 1.11 -0.05 19.21
N VAL A 240 0.79 -0.22 17.92
CA VAL A 240 -0.57 -0.47 17.41
C VAL A 240 -0.84 -1.96 17.40
N SER A 241 -1.97 -2.39 17.94
CA SER A 241 -2.44 -3.76 17.77
C SER A 241 -2.96 -3.95 16.34
N ILE A 242 -2.31 -4.83 15.57
CA ILE A 242 -2.76 -5.21 14.23
C ILE A 242 -3.55 -6.52 14.34
N SER A 243 -4.81 -6.51 13.89
CA SER A 243 -5.62 -7.72 13.82
C SER A 243 -5.64 -8.26 12.39
N LEU A 244 -5.50 -9.59 12.25
CA LEU A 244 -5.44 -10.29 10.97
C LEU A 244 -6.69 -11.16 10.83
N TYR A 245 -7.35 -11.11 9.66
CA TYR A 245 -8.48 -11.97 9.30
C TYR A 245 -8.29 -12.58 7.92
#